data_AF-A0AAE0URI7-F1
#
_entry.id   AF-A0AAE0URI7-F1
#
_cell.length_a   1.000
_cell.length_b   1.000
_cell.length_c   1.000
_cell.angle_alpha   90.00
_cell.angle_beta   90.00
_cell.angle_gamma   90.00
#
_symmetry.space_group_name_H-M   'P 1'
#
loop_
_entity.id
_entity.type
_entity.pdbx_description
1 polymer ?
#
loop_
_entity_poly.entity_id
_entity_poly.type
_entity_poly.pdbx_seq_one_letter_code
_entity_poly.pdbx_strand_id
1 'polypeptide(L)'
;MKGLRYEISPVCADLQDQILKCYRESAGKTLLCSNIASLYMQCVDSAKQTLPLKLLAVFMAKTKELTEDLRLHIVAAHKSGKGYETISKCFEVPVATVQSIIKKYKTFHIVKNLRGRGRKPKVTPVLARRIVREVKKNPRITTKAILMNLGSAGSNISRQTVQRT
;
A
#
# COMPACT_ATOMS: atom_id res chain seq x y z
N MET A 1 -33.94 10.92 8.49
CA MET A 1 -33.84 9.68 7.68
C MET A 1 -32.68 8.87 8.21
N LYS A 2 -32.98 7.77 8.92
CA LYS A 2 -32.00 6.93 9.61
C LYS A 2 -31.22 6.12 8.58
N GLY A 3 -29.89 6.18 8.63
CA GLY A 3 -29.03 5.38 7.77
C GLY A 3 -29.24 3.89 8.06
N LEU A 4 -29.57 3.10 7.04
CA LEU A 4 -29.46 1.66 7.12
C LEU A 4 -27.98 1.32 7.27
N ARG A 5 -27.55 1.10 8.51
CA ARG A 5 -26.36 0.30 8.77
C ARG A 5 -26.72 -1.11 8.35
N TYR A 6 -26.18 -1.55 7.22
CA TYR A 6 -26.13 -2.95 6.86
C TYR A 6 -25.36 -3.67 7.97
N GLU A 7 -26.08 -4.41 8.81
CA GLU A 7 -25.50 -5.27 9.85
C GLU A 7 -24.74 -6.40 9.17
N ILE A 8 -23.46 -6.18 8.92
CA ILE A 8 -22.52 -7.27 8.62
C ILE A 8 -22.22 -7.93 9.97
N SER A 9 -23.04 -8.89 10.37
CA SER A 9 -22.71 -9.73 11.51
C SER A 9 -21.57 -10.67 11.10
N PRO A 10 -20.39 -10.62 11.76
CA PRO A 10 -19.31 -11.51 11.41
C PRO A 10 -19.69 -12.95 11.77
N VAL A 11 -19.66 -13.85 10.79
CA VAL A 11 -20.06 -15.27 10.91
C VAL A 11 -19.36 -15.98 12.08
N CYS A 12 -18.19 -15.51 12.52
CA CYS A 12 -17.41 -16.07 13.62
C CYS A 12 -17.16 -15.07 14.77
N ALA A 13 -18.04 -14.08 14.98
CA ALA A 13 -17.86 -13.01 15.97
C ALA A 13 -17.58 -13.54 17.39
N ASP A 14 -18.41 -14.47 17.87
CA ASP A 14 -18.31 -15.00 19.23
C ASP A 14 -17.03 -15.83 19.44
N LEU A 15 -16.63 -16.60 18.42
CA LEU A 15 -15.37 -17.36 18.43
C LEU A 15 -14.15 -16.43 18.37
N GLN A 16 -14.25 -15.31 17.65
CA GLN A 16 -13.22 -14.29 17.58
C GLN A 16 -13.01 -13.59 18.94
N ASP A 17 -14.09 -13.29 19.66
CA ASP A 17 -13.99 -12.71 20.99
C ASP A 17 -13.41 -13.70 22.01
N GLN A 18 -13.80 -14.98 21.92
CA GLN A 18 -13.27 -16.04 22.79
C GLN A 18 -11.78 -16.30 22.56
N ILE A 19 -11.31 -16.34 21.31
CA ILE A 19 -9.88 -16.55 21.02
C ILE A 19 -9.03 -15.35 21.46
N LEU A 20 -9.52 -14.12 21.24
CA LEU A 20 -8.83 -12.91 21.67
C LEU A 20 -8.78 -12.80 23.19
N LYS A 21 -9.86 -13.19 23.88
CA LYS A 21 -9.89 -13.29 25.34
C LYS A 21 -8.89 -14.35 25.85
N CYS A 22 -8.86 -15.53 25.23
CA CYS A 22 -7.92 -16.59 25.60
C CYS A 22 -6.45 -16.16 25.47
N TYR A 23 -6.08 -15.52 24.35
CA TYR A 23 -4.72 -15.01 24.17
C TYR A 23 -4.35 -13.89 25.15
N ARG A 24 -5.31 -13.09 25.58
CA ARG A 24 -5.10 -12.03 26.58
C ARG A 24 -4.87 -12.60 27.98
N GLU A 25 -5.62 -13.63 28.35
CA GLU A 25 -5.56 -14.26 29.67
C GLU A 25 -4.38 -15.25 29.81
N SER A 26 -3.91 -15.83 28.69
CA SER A 26 -2.84 -16.84 28.65
C SER A 26 -1.56 -16.32 28.00
N ALA A 27 -1.06 -15.16 28.43
CA ALA A 27 0.17 -14.58 27.91
C ALA A 27 1.36 -15.57 28.04
N GLY A 28 1.96 -15.94 26.90
CA GLY A 28 3.09 -16.88 26.86
C GLY A 28 2.73 -18.38 26.86
N LYS A 29 1.45 -18.76 26.98
CA LYS A 29 0.97 -20.16 26.92
C LYS A 29 -0.05 -20.37 25.80
N THR A 30 0.31 -19.95 24.59
CA THR A 30 -0.56 -19.97 23.40
C THR A 30 -1.11 -21.34 23.02
N LEU A 31 -0.41 -22.42 23.40
CA LEU A 31 -0.86 -23.81 23.17
C LEU A 31 -2.16 -24.16 23.90
N LEU A 32 -2.51 -23.47 25.00
CA LEU A 32 -3.78 -23.67 25.70
C LEU A 32 -4.99 -23.16 24.89
N CYS A 33 -4.77 -22.20 24.00
CA CYS A 33 -5.81 -21.67 23.11
C CYS A 33 -5.91 -22.44 21.79
N SER A 34 -5.18 -23.56 21.62
CA SER A 34 -5.11 -24.33 20.36
C SER A 34 -6.46 -24.86 19.90
N ASN A 35 -7.29 -25.34 20.82
CA ASN A 35 -8.64 -25.83 20.51
C ASN A 35 -9.56 -24.69 20.02
N ILE A 36 -9.57 -23.56 20.72
CA ILE A 36 -10.36 -22.38 20.32
C ILE A 36 -9.85 -21.82 18.99
N ALA A 37 -8.53 -21.80 18.78
CA ALA A 37 -7.92 -21.41 17.53
C ALA A 37 -8.35 -22.33 16.37
N SER A 38 -8.40 -23.63 16.60
CA SER A 38 -8.81 -24.61 15.58
C SER A 38 -10.29 -24.45 15.21
N LEU A 39 -11.16 -24.23 16.20
CA LEU A 39 -12.59 -23.97 15.98
C LEU A 39 -12.81 -22.63 15.24
N TYR A 40 -12.05 -21.60 15.60
CA TYR A 40 -12.11 -20.32 14.89
C TYR A 40 -11.66 -20.47 13.43
N MET A 41 -10.55 -21.17 13.18
CA MET A 41 -10.06 -21.43 11.83
C MET A 41 -11.05 -22.26 11.01
N GLN A 42 -11.67 -23.29 11.59
CA GLN A 42 -12.72 -24.07 10.93
C GLN A 42 -13.96 -23.24 10.62
N CYS A 43 -14.39 -22.37 11.53
CA CYS A 43 -15.50 -21.43 11.29
C CYS A 43 -15.18 -20.49 10.13
N VAL A 44 -13.97 -19.91 10.13
CA VAL A 44 -13.49 -19.04 9.06
C VAL A 44 -13.44 -19.79 7.73
N ASP A 45 -12.90 -21.00 7.69
CA ASP A 45 -12.77 -21.78 6.46
C ASP A 45 -14.13 -22.29 5.95
N SER A 46 -15.07 -22.58 6.84
CA SER A 46 -16.46 -22.90 6.47
C SER A 46 -17.20 -21.68 5.94
N ALA A 47 -16.97 -20.50 6.53
CA ALA A 47 -17.50 -19.23 6.04
C ALA A 47 -16.92 -18.88 4.65
N LYS A 48 -15.64 -19.18 4.40
CA LYS A 48 -15.02 -19.01 3.08
C LYS A 48 -15.64 -19.90 2.00
N GLN A 49 -16.15 -21.08 2.37
CA GLN A 49 -16.76 -22.04 1.44
C GLN A 49 -18.25 -21.75 1.19
N THR A 50 -18.95 -21.19 2.18
CA THR A 50 -20.39 -20.85 2.12
C THR A 50 -20.67 -19.45 1.58
N LEU A 51 -19.69 -18.55 1.64
CA LEU A 51 -19.79 -17.22 1.03
C LEU A 51 -19.36 -17.29 -0.45
N PRO A 52 -20.12 -16.71 -1.39
CA PRO A 52 -19.67 -16.62 -2.77
C PRO A 52 -18.33 -15.87 -2.80
N LEU A 53 -17.44 -16.25 -3.73
CA LEU A 53 -16.13 -15.63 -4.03
C LEU A 53 -16.11 -14.08 -3.98
N LYS A 54 -17.29 -13.44 -4.07
CA LYS A 54 -17.58 -12.01 -3.95
C LYS A 54 -17.20 -11.36 -2.60
N LEU A 55 -17.26 -12.04 -1.44
CA LEU A 55 -16.98 -11.38 -0.14
C LEU A 55 -15.52 -11.53 0.32
N LEU A 56 -14.85 -12.61 -0.05
CA LEU A 56 -13.43 -12.86 0.22
C LEU A 56 -12.50 -11.82 -0.44
N ALA A 57 -12.90 -11.28 -1.60
CA ALA A 57 -12.17 -10.20 -2.27
C ALA A 57 -12.11 -8.91 -1.44
N VAL A 58 -13.15 -8.58 -0.66
CA VAL A 58 -13.18 -7.36 0.16
C VAL A 58 -12.23 -7.44 1.35
N PHE A 59 -12.07 -8.65 1.92
CA PHE A 59 -11.27 -8.86 3.12
C PHE A 59 -9.78 -9.13 2.84
N MET A 60 -9.44 -9.75 1.69
CA MET A 60 -8.05 -10.15 1.38
C MET A 60 -7.40 -9.40 0.19
N ALA A 61 -8.15 -8.67 -0.65
CA ALA A 61 -7.59 -8.02 -1.86
C ALA A 61 -7.18 -6.55 -1.67
N LYS A 62 -6.84 -6.13 -0.45
CA LYS A 62 -6.19 -4.84 -0.24
C LYS A 62 -4.73 -4.96 -0.65
N THR A 63 -4.46 -4.91 -1.97
CA THR A 63 -3.21 -4.52 -2.67
C THR A 63 -2.94 -5.30 -3.98
N LYS A 64 -3.91 -5.43 -4.89
CA LYS A 64 -3.57 -5.54 -6.31
C LYS A 64 -4.01 -4.25 -6.97
N GLU A 65 -3.04 -3.43 -7.41
CA GLU A 65 -3.35 -2.21 -8.15
C GLU A 65 -4.27 -2.57 -9.32
N LEU A 66 -5.35 -1.81 -9.51
CA LEU A 66 -6.22 -1.98 -10.68
C LEU A 66 -5.36 -1.94 -11.96
N THR A 67 -5.63 -2.79 -12.94
CA THR A 67 -4.89 -2.78 -14.20
C THR A 67 -5.12 -1.47 -14.96
N GLU A 68 -4.14 -1.08 -15.79
CA GLU A 68 -4.25 0.14 -16.58
C GLU A 68 -5.46 0.09 -17.53
N ASP A 69 -5.70 -1.07 -18.14
CA ASP A 69 -6.83 -1.31 -19.02
C ASP A 69 -8.18 -1.07 -18.34
N LEU A 70 -8.39 -1.57 -17.11
CA LEU A 70 -9.63 -1.33 -16.38
C LEU A 70 -9.82 0.16 -16.06
N ARG A 71 -8.75 0.89 -15.75
CA ARG A 71 -8.83 2.35 -15.56
C ARG A 71 -9.19 3.09 -16.85
N LEU A 72 -8.69 2.64 -18.00
CA LEU A 72 -9.01 3.22 -19.30
C LEU A 72 -10.50 3.05 -19.62
N HIS A 73 -11.03 1.84 -19.43
CA HIS A 73 -12.45 1.56 -19.65
C HIS A 73 -13.37 2.35 -18.70
N ILE A 74 -12.98 2.54 -17.43
CA ILE A 74 -13.71 3.39 -16.47
C ILE A 74 -13.76 4.84 -16.96
N VAL A 75 -12.64 5.38 -17.46
CA VAL A 75 -12.59 6.75 -17.99
C VAL A 75 -13.43 6.88 -19.27
N ALA A 76 -13.39 5.89 -20.16
CA ALA A 76 -14.22 5.86 -21.37
C ALA A 76 -15.72 5.86 -21.02
N ALA A 77 -16.13 5.01 -20.08
CA ALA A 77 -17.51 4.93 -19.61
C ALA A 77 -18.01 6.27 -19.02
N HIS A 78 -17.15 6.99 -18.27
CA HIS A 78 -17.46 8.32 -17.78
C HIS A 78 -17.57 9.36 -18.91
N LYS A 79 -16.69 9.30 -19.94
CA LYS A 79 -16.80 10.17 -21.13
C LYS A 79 -18.10 9.95 -21.89
N SER A 80 -18.62 8.72 -21.90
CA SER A 80 -19.94 8.39 -22.45
C SER A 80 -21.12 8.84 -21.58
N GLY A 81 -20.89 9.54 -20.46
CA GLY A 81 -21.94 10.09 -19.60
C GLY A 81 -22.55 9.10 -18.60
N LYS A 82 -21.95 7.91 -18.40
CA LYS A 82 -22.46 6.95 -17.40
C LYS A 82 -22.23 7.45 -15.98
N GLY A 83 -23.21 7.23 -15.09
CA GLY A 83 -23.11 7.56 -13.67
C GLY A 83 -22.11 6.68 -12.91
N TYR A 84 -21.58 7.19 -11.78
CA TYR A 84 -20.56 6.47 -11.00
C TYR A 84 -21.04 5.13 -10.44
N GLU A 85 -22.31 5.01 -10.07
CA GLU A 85 -22.90 3.76 -9.55
C GLU A 85 -23.02 2.71 -10.67
N THR A 86 -23.43 3.13 -11.87
CA THR A 86 -23.50 2.26 -13.06
C THR A 86 -22.10 1.76 -13.43
N ILE A 87 -21.10 2.64 -13.44
CA ILE A 87 -19.70 2.28 -13.72
C ILE A 87 -19.19 1.29 -12.66
N SER A 88 -19.46 1.56 -11.39
CA SER A 88 -19.07 0.70 -10.27
C SER A 88 -19.61 -0.72 -10.42
N LYS A 89 -20.90 -0.86 -10.76
CA LYS A 89 -21.53 -2.16 -11.01
C LYS A 89 -20.97 -2.84 -12.25
N CYS A 90 -20.78 -2.11 -13.36
CA CYS A 90 -20.28 -2.68 -14.62
C CYS A 90 -18.86 -3.24 -14.51
N PHE A 91 -17.98 -2.60 -13.75
CA PHE A 91 -16.58 -3.02 -13.63
C PHE A 91 -16.27 -3.72 -12.31
N GLU A 92 -17.27 -3.98 -11.47
CA GLU A 92 -17.14 -4.58 -10.13
C GLU A 92 -16.10 -3.86 -9.24
N VAL A 93 -15.99 -2.55 -9.40
CA VAL A 93 -15.05 -1.70 -8.67
C VAL A 93 -15.83 -0.82 -7.69
N PRO A 94 -15.41 -0.66 -6.42
CA PRO A 94 -16.09 0.21 -5.47
C PRO A 94 -16.26 1.64 -6.00
N VAL A 95 -17.42 2.27 -5.73
CA VAL A 95 -17.74 3.64 -6.19
C VAL A 95 -16.64 4.64 -5.79
N ALA A 96 -16.07 4.52 -4.59
CA ALA A 96 -14.97 5.37 -4.13
C ALA A 96 -13.73 5.28 -5.03
N THR A 97 -13.40 4.07 -5.51
CA THR A 97 -12.29 3.84 -6.43
C THR A 97 -12.59 4.48 -7.80
N VAL A 98 -13.81 4.31 -8.33
CA VAL A 98 -14.26 4.96 -9.57
C VAL A 98 -14.12 6.48 -9.47
N GLN A 99 -14.58 7.07 -8.36
CA GLN A 99 -14.45 8.50 -8.08
C GLN A 99 -12.99 8.94 -8.02
N SER A 100 -12.11 8.18 -7.35
CA SER A 100 -10.68 8.52 -7.25
C SER A 100 -9.98 8.54 -8.61
N ILE A 101 -10.30 7.57 -9.48
CA ILE A 101 -9.76 7.45 -10.83
C ILE A 101 -10.21 8.65 -11.68
N ILE A 102 -11.50 8.96 -11.64
CA ILE A 102 -12.07 10.05 -12.44
C ILE A 102 -11.59 11.40 -11.92
N LYS A 103 -11.49 11.60 -10.61
CA LYS A 103 -10.91 12.81 -10.01
C LYS A 103 -9.48 13.04 -10.50
N LYS A 104 -8.64 12.00 -10.44
CA LYS A 104 -7.26 12.05 -10.97
C LYS A 104 -7.24 12.35 -12.47
N TYR A 105 -8.10 11.70 -13.26
CA TYR A 105 -8.19 11.93 -14.70
C TYR A 105 -8.63 13.37 -15.04
N LYS A 106 -9.54 13.96 -14.27
CA LYS A 106 -9.94 15.36 -14.44
C LYS A 106 -8.80 16.34 -14.16
N THR A 107 -7.91 16.02 -13.21
CA THR A 107 -6.77 16.89 -12.85
C THR A 107 -5.57 16.74 -13.78
N PHE A 108 -5.20 15.51 -14.12
CA PHE A 108 -3.95 15.22 -14.83
C PHE A 108 -4.14 14.71 -16.25
N HIS A 109 -5.37 14.35 -16.65
CA HIS A 109 -5.68 13.67 -17.92
C HIS A 109 -4.88 12.38 -18.17
N ILE A 110 -4.40 11.76 -17.09
CA ILE A 110 -3.57 10.56 -17.13
C ILE A 110 -4.29 9.41 -16.43
N VAL A 111 -4.26 8.24 -17.07
CA VAL A 111 -4.88 7.01 -16.57
C VAL A 111 -3.88 6.10 -15.86
N LYS A 112 -2.64 6.04 -16.36
CA LYS A 112 -1.54 5.30 -15.71
C LYS A 112 -1.25 5.79 -14.29
N ASN A 113 -0.82 4.87 -13.44
CA ASN A 113 -0.28 5.25 -12.14
C ASN A 113 1.02 6.02 -12.32
N LEU A 114 1.08 7.21 -11.73
CA LEU A 114 2.32 7.95 -11.68
C LEU A 114 3.20 7.23 -10.66
N ARG A 115 4.41 6.86 -11.06
CA ARG A 115 5.40 6.39 -10.11
C ARG A 115 5.56 7.47 -9.06
N GLY A 116 5.45 7.08 -7.79
CA GLY A 116 5.72 8.01 -6.69
C GLY A 116 7.10 8.61 -6.87
N ARG A 117 7.28 9.87 -6.46
CA ARG A 117 8.60 10.55 -6.46
C ARG A 117 9.66 9.81 -5.63
N GLY A 118 9.23 8.82 -4.83
CA GLY A 118 10.09 8.08 -3.93
C GLY A 118 10.61 8.94 -2.78
N ARG A 119 11.50 8.36 -1.98
CA ARG A 119 12.22 9.10 -0.96
C ARG A 119 13.24 10.02 -1.64
N LYS A 120 13.19 11.31 -1.33
CA LYS A 120 14.23 12.25 -1.81
C LYS A 120 15.61 11.77 -1.33
N PRO A 121 16.62 11.68 -2.22
CA PRO A 121 17.95 11.23 -1.83
C PRO A 121 18.62 12.25 -0.91
N LYS A 122 19.45 11.78 0.03
CA LYS A 122 20.24 12.65 0.91
C LYS A 122 21.31 13.44 0.15
N VAL A 123 21.82 12.88 -0.95
CA VAL A 123 22.76 13.54 -1.85
C VAL A 123 21.99 14.06 -3.06
N THR A 124 22.14 15.34 -3.36
CA THR A 124 21.52 15.93 -4.55
C THR A 124 22.31 15.56 -5.81
N PRO A 125 21.69 15.55 -7.01
CA PRO A 125 22.41 15.25 -8.26
C PRO A 125 23.64 16.13 -8.50
N VAL A 126 23.57 17.40 -8.09
CA VAL A 126 24.68 18.35 -8.20
C VAL A 126 25.85 17.92 -7.29
N LEU A 127 25.53 17.53 -6.06
CA LEU A 127 26.53 17.13 -5.08
C LEU A 127 27.17 15.78 -5.43
N ALA A 128 26.38 14.84 -5.95
CA ALA A 128 26.87 13.57 -6.48
C ALA A 128 27.88 13.80 -7.61
N ARG A 129 27.56 14.68 -8.57
CA ARG A 129 28.51 15.06 -9.63
C ARG A 129 29.80 15.67 -9.08
N ARG A 130 29.71 16.47 -8.01
CA ARG A 130 30.90 17.06 -7.37
C ARG A 130 31.77 15.98 -6.71
N ILE A 131 31.16 15.01 -6.01
CA ILE A 131 31.86 13.84 -5.44
C ILE A 131 32.62 13.09 -6.53
N VAL A 132 31.95 12.76 -7.64
CA VAL A 132 32.56 12.03 -8.77
C VAL A 132 33.74 12.79 -9.36
N ARG A 133 33.67 14.12 -9.45
CA ARG A 133 34.80 14.95 -9.93
C ARG A 133 36.01 14.90 -8.99
N GLU A 134 35.80 14.97 -7.68
CA GLU A 134 36.89 14.91 -6.70
C GLU A 134 37.58 13.55 -6.69
N VAL A 135 36.81 12.46 -6.80
CA VAL A 135 37.35 11.10 -6.94
C VAL A 135 38.11 10.94 -8.26
N LYS A 136 37.61 11.49 -9.37
CA LYS A 136 38.28 11.40 -10.67
C LYS A 136 39.61 12.16 -10.70
N LYS A 137 39.72 13.29 -10.00
CA LYS A 137 40.98 14.03 -9.86
C LYS A 137 42.02 13.23 -9.07
N ASN A 138 41.60 12.69 -7.92
CA ASN A 138 42.48 11.97 -7.00
C ASN A 138 41.85 10.62 -6.59
N PRO A 139 42.09 9.53 -7.34
CA PRO A 139 41.42 8.25 -7.09
C PRO A 139 41.70 7.62 -5.73
N ARG A 140 42.81 7.99 -5.09
CA ARG A 140 43.19 7.51 -3.74
C ARG A 140 42.62 8.37 -2.60
N ILE A 141 41.77 9.36 -2.90
CA ILE A 141 41.20 10.25 -1.88
C ILE A 141 40.28 9.49 -0.93
N THR A 142 40.38 9.79 0.37
CA THR A 142 39.52 9.16 1.38
C THR A 142 38.14 9.80 1.41
N THR A 143 37.12 9.03 1.76
CA THR A 143 35.74 9.54 1.89
C THR A 143 35.62 10.69 2.88
N LYS A 144 36.44 10.69 3.95
CA LYS A 144 36.49 11.78 4.93
C LYS A 144 37.05 13.07 4.30
N ALA A 145 38.10 12.95 3.48
CA ALA A 145 38.67 14.08 2.76
C ALA A 145 37.69 14.64 1.71
N ILE A 146 36.95 13.78 1.01
CA ILE A 146 35.88 14.23 0.10
C ILE A 146 34.86 15.08 0.87
N LEU A 147 34.37 14.61 2.02
CA LEU A 147 33.40 15.36 2.83
C LEU A 147 33.94 16.73 3.28
N MET A 148 35.22 16.82 3.62
CA MET A 148 35.87 18.09 3.95
C MET A 148 35.92 19.03 2.73
N ASN A 149 36.27 18.51 1.54
CA ASN A 149 36.30 19.30 0.29
C ASN A 149 34.90 19.77 -0.14
N LEU A 150 33.83 19.08 0.28
CA LEU A 150 32.45 19.49 0.05
C LEU A 150 31.98 20.60 1.00
N GLY A 151 32.73 20.90 2.06
CA GLY A 151 32.41 21.92 3.05
C GLY A 151 31.07 21.67 3.74
N SER A 152 30.29 22.72 3.96
CA SER A 152 28.99 22.69 4.65
C SER A 152 27.97 21.72 4.04
N ALA A 153 28.10 21.41 2.73
CA ALA A 153 27.24 20.45 2.06
C ALA A 153 27.55 18.98 2.44
N GLY A 154 28.77 18.70 2.91
CA GLY A 154 29.21 17.38 3.37
C GLY A 154 28.80 17.05 4.80
N SER A 155 28.54 18.06 5.65
CA SER A 155 28.31 17.89 7.09
C SER A 155 27.08 17.04 7.45
N ASN A 156 26.08 16.98 6.56
CA ASN A 156 24.84 16.22 6.76
C ASN A 156 24.86 14.83 6.09
N ILE A 157 25.99 14.42 5.50
CA ILE A 157 26.11 13.21 4.69
C ILE A 157 27.02 12.21 5.41
N SER A 158 26.54 10.99 5.61
CA SER A 158 27.37 9.95 6.22
C SER A 158 28.40 9.41 5.22
N ARG A 159 29.51 8.87 5.72
CA ARG A 159 30.55 8.23 4.89
C ARG A 159 29.95 7.12 4.01
N GLN A 160 29.04 6.33 4.56
CA GLN A 160 28.36 5.25 3.81
C GLN A 160 27.42 5.79 2.72
N THR A 161 26.94 7.02 2.82
CA THR A 161 26.15 7.65 1.75
C THR A 161 27.04 8.04 0.58
N VAL A 162 28.23 8.58 0.84
CA VAL A 162 29.21 8.94 -0.22
C VAL A 162 29.73 7.69 -0.93
N GLN A 163 29.98 6.59 -0.22
CA GLN A 163 30.45 5.33 -0.82
C GLN A 163 29.42 4.67 -1.77
N ARG A 164 28.14 5.00 -1.63
CA ARG A 164 27.05 4.50 -2.50
C ARG A 164 26.76 5.42 -3.69
N THR A 165 27.42 6.57 -3.75
CA THR A 165 27.23 7.60 -4.78
C THR A 165 28.19 7.37 -5.93
#